data_AF-A0A645FS40-F1
#
_entry.id   AF-A0A645FS40-F1
#
_cell.length_a   1.000
_cell.length_b   1.000
_cell.length_c   1.000
_cell.angle_alpha   90.00
_cell.angle_beta   90.00
_cell.angle_gamma   90.00
#
_symmetry.space_group_name_H-M   'P 1'
#
loop_
_entity.id
_entity.type
_entity.pdbx_description
1 polymer ?
#
loop_
_entity_poly.entity_id
_entity_poly.type
_entity_poly.pdbx_seq_one_letter_code
_entity_poly.pdbx_strand_id
1 'polypeptide(L)'
;MRKIYQILWDFGKAEADTVFTGYWEKNLPFTVDNPKLLVSSYVRKNKVLLVIGNYGGDSENTIRLKMPVRSVINAETGEKLPTYDREVRFPLKKHDFLLMEVSL
;
A
#
# COMPACT_ATOMS: atom_id res chain seq x y z
N MET A 1 -5.05 -8.95 -15.15
CA MET A 1 -5.12 -7.78 -14.25
C MET A 1 -6.32 -7.97 -13.34
N ARG A 2 -6.13 -8.02 -12.02
CA ARG A 2 -7.22 -8.27 -11.05
C ARG A 2 -8.05 -6.99 -10.87
N LYS A 3 -9.37 -7.10 -10.68
CA LYS A 3 -10.19 -5.92 -10.41
C LYS A 3 -9.96 -5.43 -8.98
N ILE A 4 -9.86 -4.12 -8.78
CA ILE A 4 -9.62 -3.50 -7.46
C ILE A 4 -10.56 -4.03 -6.37
N TYR A 5 -11.86 -4.12 -6.66
CA TYR A 5 -12.82 -4.61 -5.66
C TYR A 5 -12.53 -6.05 -5.24
N GLN A 6 -12.11 -6.92 -6.17
CA GLN A 6 -11.75 -8.31 -5.88
C GLN A 6 -10.51 -8.36 -4.99
N ILE A 7 -9.49 -7.54 -5.28
CA ILE A 7 -8.27 -7.46 -4.46
C ILE A 7 -8.63 -7.10 -3.01
N LEU A 8 -9.48 -6.09 -2.81
CA LEU A 8 -9.92 -5.67 -1.47
C LEU A 8 -10.70 -6.79 -0.75
N TRP A 9 -11.62 -7.47 -1.45
CA TRP A 9 -12.39 -8.58 -0.88
C TRP A 9 -11.50 -9.77 -0.53
N ASP A 10 -10.64 -10.20 -1.45
CA ASP A 10 -9.72 -11.33 -1.27
C ASP A 10 -8.70 -11.08 -0.16
N PHE A 11 -8.25 -9.83 0.01
CA PHE A 11 -7.40 -9.47 1.13
C PHE A 11 -8.11 -9.73 2.47
N GLY A 12 -9.42 -9.47 2.50
CA GLY A 12 -10.29 -9.66 3.65
C GLY A 12 -10.86 -8.35 4.19
N LYS A 13 -11.18 -7.34 3.37
CA LYS A 13 -11.66 -6.03 3.85
C LYS A 13 -12.87 -6.08 4.80
N ALA A 14 -13.65 -7.16 4.77
CA ALA A 14 -14.86 -7.36 5.58
C ALA A 14 -14.66 -8.37 6.73
N GLU A 15 -13.45 -8.89 6.87
CA GLU A 15 -13.12 -9.88 7.89
C GLU A 15 -12.95 -9.18 9.25
N ALA A 16 -13.39 -9.84 10.32
CA ALA A 16 -13.39 -9.25 11.66
C ALA A 16 -11.98 -8.90 12.19
N ASP A 17 -10.94 -9.54 11.65
CA ASP A 17 -9.54 -9.31 12.00
C ASP A 17 -8.83 -8.28 11.11
N THR A 18 -9.58 -7.58 10.24
CA THR A 18 -9.04 -6.53 9.38
C THR A 18 -9.34 -5.15 9.96
N VAL A 19 -8.28 -4.34 10.07
CA VAL A 19 -8.37 -2.94 10.50
C VAL A 19 -8.12 -2.04 9.29
N PHE A 20 -9.09 -1.20 8.96
CA PHE A 20 -8.92 -0.13 7.97
C PHE A 20 -8.44 1.16 8.64
N THR A 21 -7.51 1.85 8.01
CA THR A 21 -7.05 3.19 8.42
C THR A 21 -7.06 4.10 7.19
N GLY A 22 -7.86 5.16 7.24
CA GLY A 22 -7.99 6.12 6.15
C GLY A 22 -6.78 7.04 6.05
N TYR A 23 -6.55 7.60 4.87
CA TYR A 23 -5.42 8.51 4.60
C TYR A 23 -5.43 9.81 5.43
N TRP A 24 -6.56 10.15 6.04
CA TRP A 24 -6.75 11.33 6.90
C TRP A 24 -6.40 11.07 8.37
N GLU A 25 -6.08 9.83 8.74
CA GLU A 25 -5.72 9.47 10.11
C GLU A 25 -4.28 9.86 10.45
N LYS A 26 -4.02 10.13 11.75
CA LYS A 26 -2.72 10.61 12.21
C LYS A 26 -1.72 9.50 12.55
N ASN A 27 -2.19 8.32 12.93
CA ASN A 27 -1.34 7.21 13.35
C ASN A 27 -1.35 6.07 12.34
N LEU A 28 -0.62 6.26 11.24
CA LEU A 28 -0.49 5.27 10.18
C LEU A 28 0.61 4.24 10.49
N PRO A 29 0.51 2.99 10.00
CA PRO A 29 1.54 1.97 10.17
C PRO A 29 2.79 2.19 9.28
N PHE A 30 2.85 3.33 8.58
CA PHE A 30 3.90 3.72 7.64
C PHE A 30 4.07 5.25 7.62
N THR A 31 5.12 5.70 6.95
CA THR A 31 5.35 7.09 6.56
C THR A 31 5.55 7.18 5.04
N VAL A 32 5.12 8.28 4.44
CA VAL A 32 5.25 8.53 3.00
C VAL A 32 6.05 9.81 2.80
N ASP A 33 7.07 9.77 1.97
CA ASP A 33 7.93 10.94 1.73
C ASP A 33 7.27 11.97 0.80
N ASN A 34 6.39 11.50 -0.10
CA ASN A 34 5.64 12.36 -1.00
C ASN A 34 4.28 12.78 -0.38
N PRO A 35 4.10 14.04 0.03
CA PRO A 35 2.87 14.52 0.67
C PRO A 35 1.68 14.61 -0.30
N LYS A 36 1.88 14.38 -1.60
CA LYS A 36 0.82 14.35 -2.62
C LYS A 36 0.26 12.95 -2.85
N LEU A 37 0.78 11.93 -2.16
CA LEU A 37 0.17 10.61 -2.13
C LEU A 37 -0.89 10.55 -1.02
N LEU A 38 -2.06 10.02 -1.36
CA LEU A 38 -3.08 9.64 -0.40
C LEU A 38 -2.99 8.13 -0.20
N VAL A 39 -2.64 7.70 1.02
CA VAL A 39 -2.44 6.28 1.33
C VAL A 39 -3.36 5.86 2.47
N SER A 40 -4.25 4.92 2.18
CA SER A 40 -5.02 4.21 3.19
C SER A 40 -4.49 2.79 3.35
N SER A 41 -4.74 2.14 4.48
CA SER A 41 -4.30 0.76 4.72
C SER A 41 -5.42 -0.14 5.22
N TYR A 42 -5.37 -1.40 4.82
CA TYR A 42 -5.99 -2.51 5.52
C TYR A 42 -4.89 -3.34 6.17
N VAL A 43 -4.92 -3.50 7.48
CA VAL A 43 -3.98 -4.35 8.23
C VAL A 43 -4.73 -5.60 8.66
N ARG A 44 -4.17 -6.78 8.39
CA ARG A 44 -4.77 -8.06 8.75
C ARG A 44 -3.68 -9.08 9.06
N LYS A 45 -3.59 -9.56 10.31
CA LYS A 45 -2.52 -10.49 10.76
C LYS A 45 -1.12 -9.95 10.38
N ASN A 46 -0.33 -10.72 9.63
CA ASN A 46 1.03 -10.37 9.20
C ASN A 46 1.07 -9.78 7.78
N LYS A 47 -0.02 -9.16 7.33
CA LYS A 47 -0.07 -8.49 6.02
C LYS A 47 -0.76 -7.14 6.08
N VAL A 48 -0.36 -6.26 5.17
CA VAL A 48 -0.92 -4.94 4.97
C VAL A 48 -1.25 -4.76 3.50
N LEU A 49 -2.43 -4.27 3.18
CA LEU A 49 -2.79 -3.79 1.85
C LEU A 49 -2.85 -2.27 1.88
N LEU A 50 -1.97 -1.63 1.13
CA LEU A 50 -1.96 -0.18 0.96
C LEU A 50 -2.73 0.18 -0.30
N VAL A 51 -3.63 1.14 -0.19
CA VAL A 51 -4.35 1.75 -1.30
C VAL A 51 -3.77 3.15 -1.49
N ILE A 52 -3.01 3.32 -2.57
CA ILE A 52 -2.19 4.51 -2.83
C ILE A 52 -2.76 5.23 -4.06
N GLY A 53 -3.14 6.49 -3.91
CA GLY A 53 -3.51 7.37 -5.02
C GLY A 53 -2.53 8.54 -5.14
N ASN A 54 -2.12 8.88 -6.36
CA ASN A 54 -1.20 10.00 -6.60
C ASN A 54 -1.92 11.24 -7.15
N TYR A 55 -1.94 12.32 -6.36
CA TYR A 55 -2.44 13.64 -6.76
C TYR A 55 -1.32 14.63 -7.10
N GLY A 56 -0.07 14.17 -7.12
CA GLY A 56 1.13 14.94 -7.45
C GLY A 56 1.47 14.89 -8.94
N GLY A 57 2.77 14.84 -9.24
CA GLY A 57 3.30 14.58 -10.57
C GLY A 57 3.74 13.12 -10.74
N ASP A 58 4.26 12.80 -11.92
CA ASP A 58 4.90 11.52 -12.18
C ASP A 58 6.22 11.45 -11.39
N SER A 59 6.34 10.48 -10.49
CA SER A 59 7.51 10.37 -9.62
C SER A 59 7.80 8.93 -9.20
N GLU A 60 9.06 8.68 -8.87
CA GLU A 60 9.44 7.59 -7.97
C GLU A 60 9.05 7.97 -6.55
N ASN A 61 8.42 7.02 -5.84
CA ASN A 61 7.92 7.24 -4.49
C ASN A 61 8.55 6.23 -3.54
N THR A 62 8.68 6.64 -2.28
CA THR A 62 9.12 5.78 -1.19
C THR A 62 8.06 5.76 -0.10
N ILE A 63 7.73 4.57 0.38
CA ILE A 63 6.97 4.37 1.61
C ILE A 63 7.82 3.56 2.59
N ARG A 64 7.83 3.98 3.85
CA ARG A 64 8.59 3.31 4.91
C ARG A 64 7.61 2.76 5.95
N LEU A 65 7.58 1.44 6.13
CA LEU A 65 6.74 0.79 7.12
C LEU A 65 7.39 0.85 8.52
N LYS A 66 6.57 0.88 9.57
CA LYS A 66 7.07 0.81 10.96
C LYS A 66 7.66 -0.57 11.29
N MET A 67 7.20 -1.61 10.59
CA MET A 67 7.62 -3.00 10.73
C MET A 67 8.51 -3.43 9.56
N PRO A 68 9.43 -4.40 9.74
CA PRO A 68 10.18 -5.02 8.66
C PRO A 68 9.25 -5.58 7.57
N VAL A 69 9.73 -5.55 6.34
CA VAL A 69 8.99 -6.00 5.16
C VAL A 69 9.62 -7.29 4.63
N ARG A 70 8.86 -8.37 4.60
CA ARG A 70 9.30 -9.65 4.04
C ARG A 70 9.17 -9.68 2.51
N SER A 71 8.09 -9.13 1.97
CA SER A 71 7.86 -9.08 0.53
C SER A 71 6.78 -8.08 0.16
N VAL A 72 6.87 -7.50 -1.03
CA VAL A 72 5.85 -6.58 -1.55
C VAL A 72 5.51 -6.91 -2.98
N ILE A 73 4.22 -6.84 -3.30
CA ILE A 73 3.72 -6.93 -4.67
C ILE A 73 2.76 -5.79 -5.01
N ASN A 74 2.73 -5.41 -6.28
CA ASN A 74 1.56 -4.77 -6.87
C ASN A 74 0.45 -5.83 -6.95
N ALA A 75 -0.61 -5.66 -6.17
CA ALA A 75 -1.68 -6.65 -6.03
C ALA A 75 -2.55 -6.81 -7.29
N GLU A 76 -2.50 -5.84 -8.21
CA GLU A 76 -3.23 -5.85 -9.47
C GLU A 76 -2.50 -6.63 -10.57
N THR A 77 -1.17 -6.51 -10.62
CA THR A 77 -0.31 -7.12 -11.64
C THR A 77 0.43 -8.37 -11.16
N GLY A 78 0.62 -8.52 -9.85
CA GLY A 78 1.46 -9.56 -9.24
C GLY A 78 2.96 -9.25 -9.30
N GLU A 79 3.34 -8.09 -9.82
CA GLU A 79 4.74 -7.65 -9.91
C GLU A 79 5.35 -7.46 -8.51
N LYS A 80 6.56 -7.99 -8.30
CA LYS A 80 7.31 -7.75 -7.06
C LYS A 80 7.92 -6.36 -7.08
N LEU A 81 7.73 -5.60 -6.02
CA LEU A 81 8.30 -4.27 -5.88
C LEU A 81 9.64 -4.33 -5.12
N PRO A 82 10.62 -3.46 -5.47
CA PRO A 82 11.87 -3.35 -4.73
C PRO A 82 11.64 -3.03 -3.25
N THR A 83 12.27 -3.80 -2.37
CA THR A 83 12.17 -3.66 -0.91
C THR A 83 13.55 -3.60 -0.27
N TYR A 84 13.71 -2.73 0.73
CA TYR A 84 14.95 -2.51 1.45
C TYR A 84 14.65 -2.39 2.95
N ASP A 85 14.70 -3.51 3.68
CA ASP A 85 14.29 -3.64 5.10
C ASP A 85 12.85 -3.18 5.36
N ARG A 86 12.65 -1.88 5.59
CA ARG A 86 11.35 -1.26 5.86
C ARG A 86 10.85 -0.37 4.73
N GLU A 87 11.67 -0.15 3.72
CA GLU A 87 11.37 0.74 2.61
C GLU A 87 10.88 -0.03 1.40
N VAL A 88 9.91 0.56 0.71
CA VAL A 88 9.45 0.11 -0.60
C VAL A 88 9.54 1.29 -1.55
N ARG A 89 10.17 1.06 -2.71
CA ARG A 89 10.27 2.05 -3.78
C ARG A 89 9.40 1.64 -4.96
N PHE A 90 8.68 2.59 -5.54
CA PHE A 90 7.77 2.31 -6.65
C PHE A 90 7.50 3.57 -7.51
N PRO A 91 7.40 3.41 -8.83
CA PRO A 91 6.86 4.45 -9.70
C PRO A 91 5.35 4.59 -9.49
N LEU A 92 4.82 5.81 -9.52
CA LEU A 92 3.38 6.03 -9.67
C LEU A 92 3.11 7.31 -10.46
N LYS A 93 2.33 7.19 -11.54
CA LYS A 93 1.97 8.32 -12.40
C LYS A 93 0.94 9.22 -11.71
N LYS A 94 0.87 10.47 -12.14
CA LYS A 94 -0.17 11.41 -11.73
C LYS A 94 -1.56 10.86 -12.05
N HIS A 95 -2.47 10.97 -11.10
CA HIS A 95 -3.85 10.47 -11.18
C HIS A 95 -4.00 8.95 -11.33
N ASP A 96 -2.92 8.21 -11.07
CA ASP A 96 -2.94 6.75 -11.07
C ASP A 96 -3.07 6.19 -9.65
N PHE A 97 -3.36 4.89 -9.56
CA PHE A 97 -3.54 4.16 -8.32
C PHE A 97 -2.68 2.91 -8.26
N LEU A 98 -2.25 2.55 -7.05
CA LEU A 98 -1.53 1.31 -6.76
C LEU A 98 -2.15 0.64 -5.54
N LEU A 99 -2.50 -0.63 -5.68
CA LEU A 99 -2.77 -1.51 -4.55
C LEU A 99 -1.51 -2.31 -4.26
N MET A 100 -0.89 -2.06 -3.12
CA MET A 100 0.36 -2.70 -2.73
C MET A 100 0.10 -3.66 -1.57
N GLU A 101 0.28 -4.96 -1.80
CA GLU A 101 0.20 -5.97 -0.74
C GLU A 101 1.59 -6.22 -0.16
N VAL A 102 1.69 -6.06 1.16
CA VAL A 102 2.92 -6.15 1.94
C VAL A 102 2.80 -7.29 2.94
N SER A 103 3.76 -8.22 2.89
CA SER A 103 3.95 -9.24 3.93
C SER A 103 4.95 -8.71 4.95
N LEU A 104 4.59 -8.75 6.23
CA LEU A 104 5.45 -8.35 7.36
C LEU A 104 6.31 -9.53 7.84
#